data_AF-A0A950Y478-F1
#
_entry.id   AF-A0A950Y478-F1
#
_cell.length_a   1.000
_cell.length_b   1.000
_cell.length_c   1.000
_cell.angle_alpha   90.00
_cell.angle_beta   90.00
_cell.angle_gamma   90.00
#
_symmetry.space_group_name_H-M   'P 1'
#
loop_
_entity.id
_entity.type
_entity.pdbx_description
1 polymer ?
#
loop_
_entity_poly.entity_id
_entity_poly.type
_entity_poly.pdbx_seq_one_letter_code
_entity_poly.pdbx_strand_id
1 'polypeptide(L)'
;MSRSCSACNHPESFEINEAIIVRGCSKRAVADQFGLSPTAVQRHKRHIPQLLVEASRHTDHFEADAILMRVEDLERETLEALEQAKAQDELGFVLASIREQRHNLELVSKIRQIIQTAPQVNVAISPQVQQVIIEALGPYPDAKLAVADALGQVGEAAGSS
;
A
#
# COMPACT_ATOMS: atom_id res chain seq x y z
N MET A 1 23.25 12.67 -21.45
CA MET A 1 22.45 13.02 -20.25
C MET A 1 21.08 12.38 -20.39
N SER A 2 20.73 11.45 -19.51
CA SER A 2 19.40 10.84 -19.47
C SER A 2 18.36 11.93 -19.19
N ARG A 3 17.34 12.05 -20.04
CA ARG A 3 16.24 12.99 -19.79
C ARG A 3 15.56 12.58 -18.48
N SER A 4 15.44 13.52 -17.55
CA SER A 4 14.64 13.34 -16.34
C SER A 4 13.22 12.95 -16.73
N CYS A 5 12.66 11.95 -16.05
CA CYS A 5 11.31 11.50 -16.33
C CYS A 5 10.33 12.58 -15.86
N SER A 6 9.55 13.14 -16.80
CA SER A 6 8.57 14.18 -16.49
C SER A 6 7.44 13.69 -15.59
N ALA A 7 7.12 12.40 -15.62
CA ALA A 7 6.12 11.79 -14.74
C ALA A 7 6.66 11.54 -13.32
N CYS A 8 7.93 11.12 -13.17
CA CYS A 8 8.57 11.01 -11.86
C CYS A 8 8.71 12.37 -11.16
N ASN A 9 8.96 13.42 -11.95
CA ASN A 9 9.13 14.78 -11.42
C ASN A 9 7.82 15.59 -11.48
N HIS A 10 6.69 14.94 -11.75
CA HIS A 10 5.36 15.57 -11.77
C HIS A 10 4.89 15.81 -10.32
N PRO A 11 4.19 16.92 -10.03
CA PRO A 11 3.61 17.15 -8.71
C PRO A 11 2.63 16.05 -8.28
N GLU A 12 1.93 15.44 -9.24
CA GLU A 12 0.95 14.36 -9.05
C GLU A 12 1.51 12.99 -9.49
N SER A 13 2.81 12.75 -9.25
CA SER A 13 3.49 11.53 -9.71
C SER A 13 2.86 10.25 -9.13
N PHE A 14 2.30 10.35 -7.93
CA PHE A 14 1.57 9.27 -7.29
C PHE A 14 0.26 8.96 -8.01
N GLU A 15 -0.57 9.97 -8.30
CA GLU A 15 -1.86 9.80 -8.97
C GLU A 15 -1.66 9.21 -10.37
N ILE A 16 -0.57 9.59 -11.03
CA ILE A 16 -0.12 8.98 -12.28
C ILE A 16 0.19 7.49 -12.08
N ASN A 17 0.94 7.12 -11.03
CA ASN A 17 1.24 5.72 -10.71
C ASN A 17 -0.03 4.91 -10.43
N GLU A 18 -0.93 5.45 -9.61
CA GLU A 18 -2.21 4.84 -9.26
C GLU A 18 -3.10 4.64 -10.50
N ALA A 19 -3.24 5.66 -11.33
CA ALA A 19 -4.02 5.59 -12.57
C ALA A 19 -3.48 4.51 -13.52
N ILE A 20 -2.15 4.37 -13.60
CA ILE A 20 -1.51 3.39 -14.46
C ILE A 20 -1.66 1.96 -13.92
N ILE A 21 -1.46 1.76 -12.62
CA ILE A 21 -1.27 0.44 -12.02
C ILE A 21 -2.54 -0.09 -11.35
N VAL A 22 -3.19 0.72 -10.52
CA VAL A 22 -4.39 0.32 -9.77
C VAL A 22 -5.63 0.40 -10.64
N ARG A 23 -5.83 1.55 -11.31
CA ARG A 23 -7.02 1.78 -12.15
C ARG A 23 -6.89 1.18 -13.55
N GLY A 24 -5.69 0.76 -13.95
CA GLY A 24 -5.42 0.16 -15.25
C GLY A 24 -5.71 1.09 -16.44
N CYS A 25 -5.65 2.41 -16.25
CA CYS A 25 -6.00 3.38 -17.28
C CYS A 25 -5.07 3.29 -18.49
N SER A 26 -5.62 3.56 -19.68
CA SER A 26 -4.81 3.58 -20.90
C SER A 26 -3.77 4.71 -20.84
N LYS A 27 -2.61 4.50 -21.47
CA LYS A 27 -1.56 5.54 -21.57
C LYS A 27 -2.01 6.85 -22.20
N ARG A 28 -3.09 6.82 -23.01
CA ARG A 28 -3.70 8.02 -23.60
C ARG A 28 -4.55 8.76 -22.57
N ALA A 29 -5.41 8.05 -21.85
CA ALA A 29 -6.21 8.64 -20.78
C ALA A 29 -5.34 9.29 -19.69
N VAL A 30 -4.28 8.62 -19.25
CA VAL A 30 -3.32 9.17 -18.28
C VAL A 30 -2.56 10.37 -18.85
N ALA A 31 -2.17 10.32 -20.12
CA ALA A 31 -1.50 11.43 -20.78
C ALA A 31 -2.39 12.68 -20.83
N ASP A 32 -3.65 12.52 -21.24
CA ASP A 32 -4.61 13.61 -21.37
C ASP A 32 -4.97 14.21 -20.01
N GLN A 33 -5.17 13.36 -18.99
CA GLN A 33 -5.54 13.78 -17.64
C GLN A 33 -4.44 14.59 -16.94
N PHE A 34 -3.19 14.18 -17.09
CA PHE A 34 -2.05 14.75 -16.35
C PHE A 34 -1.15 15.65 -17.22
N GLY A 35 -1.59 16.02 -18.43
CA GLY A 35 -0.81 16.89 -19.33
C GLY A 35 0.54 16.28 -19.76
N LEU A 36 0.64 14.97 -19.80
CA LEU A 36 1.86 14.24 -20.18
C LEU A 36 1.77 13.75 -21.62
N SER A 37 2.91 13.38 -22.21
CA SER A 37 2.89 12.65 -23.49
C SER A 37 2.65 11.15 -23.28
N PRO A 38 1.91 10.46 -24.17
CA PRO A 38 1.72 9.00 -24.06
C PRO A 38 3.04 8.21 -24.07
N THR A 39 4.09 8.76 -24.69
CA THR A 39 5.44 8.18 -24.68
C THR A 39 6.16 8.41 -23.36
N ALA A 40 5.95 9.54 -22.67
CA ALA A 40 6.44 9.74 -21.31
C ALA A 40 5.78 8.75 -20.35
N VAL A 41 4.45 8.59 -20.42
CA VAL A 41 3.71 7.61 -19.60
C VAL A 41 4.20 6.18 -19.84
N GLN A 42 4.45 5.81 -21.10
CA GLN A 42 4.97 4.48 -21.44
C GLN A 42 6.38 4.22 -20.87
N ARG A 43 7.27 5.23 -20.89
CA ARG A 43 8.61 5.09 -20.29
C ARG A 43 8.53 5.05 -18.78
N HIS A 44 7.66 5.86 -18.19
CA HIS A 44 7.43 5.95 -16.75
C HIS A 44 7.03 4.62 -16.13
N LYS A 45 6.27 3.78 -16.83
CA LYS A 45 5.95 2.41 -16.38
C LYS A 45 7.15 1.59 -15.91
N ARG A 46 8.36 1.86 -16.40
CA ARG A 46 9.59 1.16 -16.00
C ARG A 46 10.18 1.65 -14.68
N HIS A 47 9.72 2.80 -14.19
CA HIS A 47 10.21 3.44 -12.97
C HIS A 47 9.24 3.25 -11.80
N ILE A 48 8.03 2.74 -12.06
CA ILE A 48 7.06 2.49 -11.01
C ILE A 48 7.62 1.37 -10.13
N PRO A 49 7.76 1.57 -8.80
CA PRO A 49 8.26 0.57 -7.88
C PRO A 49 7.55 -0.78 -8.08
N GLN A 50 8.32 -1.87 -8.13
CA GLN A 50 7.76 -3.23 -8.30
C GLN A 50 6.73 -3.56 -7.20
N LEU A 51 6.95 -3.04 -5.99
CA LEU A 51 6.02 -3.15 -4.85
C LEU A 51 4.63 -2.58 -5.17
N LEU A 52 4.53 -1.47 -5.90
CA LEU A 52 3.23 -0.92 -6.32
C LEU A 52 2.54 -1.80 -7.38
N VAL A 53 3.34 -2.40 -8.27
CA VAL A 53 2.84 -3.34 -9.28
C VAL A 53 2.31 -4.61 -8.61
N GLU A 54 2.99 -5.12 -7.59
CA GLU A 54 2.57 -6.28 -6.80
C GLU A 54 1.32 -5.96 -5.96
N ALA A 55 1.29 -4.80 -5.28
CA ALA A 55 0.14 -4.33 -4.50
C ALA A 55 -1.17 -4.29 -5.31
N SER A 56 -1.11 -3.88 -6.57
CA SER A 56 -2.32 -3.85 -7.43
C SER A 56 -2.84 -5.22 -7.84
N ARG A 57 -1.98 -6.25 -7.77
CA ARG A 57 -2.34 -7.63 -8.15
C ARG A 57 -2.97 -8.39 -6.99
N HIS A 58 -2.77 -7.94 -5.77
CA HIS A 58 -3.18 -8.60 -4.55
C HIS A 58 -4.06 -7.67 -3.72
N THR A 59 -5.35 -7.64 -4.05
CA THR A 59 -6.35 -6.80 -3.37
C THR A 59 -6.83 -7.43 -2.04
N ASP A 60 -5.97 -8.14 -1.32
CA ASP A 60 -6.29 -8.68 0.01
C ASP A 60 -5.64 -7.80 1.07
N HIS A 61 -6.44 -7.29 2.01
CA HIS A 61 -6.04 -6.24 2.96
C HIS A 61 -4.83 -6.62 3.82
N PHE A 62 -4.60 -7.93 4.00
CA PHE A 62 -3.42 -8.47 4.70
C PHE A 62 -2.09 -8.10 4.04
N GLU A 63 -2.05 -7.90 2.72
CA GLU A 63 -0.82 -7.52 2.02
C GLU A 63 -0.56 -6.01 2.06
N ALA A 64 -1.61 -5.19 2.19
CA ALA A 64 -1.48 -3.73 2.29
C ALA A 64 -0.74 -3.29 3.56
N ASP A 65 -0.98 -3.96 4.70
CA ASP A 65 -0.24 -3.74 5.95
C ASP A 65 1.24 -4.13 5.81
N ALA A 66 1.55 -5.20 5.07
CA ALA A 66 2.92 -5.60 4.79
C ALA A 66 3.66 -4.58 3.90
N ILE A 67 2.97 -4.01 2.92
CA ILE A 67 3.51 -2.95 2.07
C ILE A 67 3.72 -1.68 2.90
N LEU A 68 2.79 -1.33 3.79
CA LEU A 68 2.92 -0.18 4.69
C LEU A 68 4.20 -0.28 5.54
N MET A 69 4.44 -1.42 6.19
CA MET A 69 5.67 -1.66 6.95
C MET A 69 6.92 -1.49 6.08
N ARG A 70 6.91 -1.98 4.84
CA ARG A 70 8.07 -1.87 3.95
C ARG A 70 8.37 -0.43 3.54
N VAL A 71 7.35 0.40 3.37
CA VAL A 71 7.55 1.82 3.06
C VAL A 71 8.03 2.58 4.30
N GLU A 72 7.53 2.25 5.49
CA GLU A 72 8.04 2.81 6.75
C GLU A 72 9.53 2.44 7.00
N ASP A 73 9.95 1.24 6.60
CA ASP A 73 11.38 0.86 6.63
C ASP A 73 12.23 1.68 5.66
N LEU A 74 11.77 1.87 4.42
CA LEU A 74 12.46 2.71 3.43
C LEU A 74 12.54 4.18 3.87
N GLU A 75 11.50 4.68 4.53
CA GLU A 75 11.44 6.02 5.14
C GLU A 75 12.55 6.18 6.18
N ARG A 76 12.72 5.18 7.05
CA ARG A 76 13.80 5.14 8.05
C ARG A 76 15.19 5.10 7.42
N GLU A 77 15.42 4.18 6.47
CA GLU A 77 16.71 4.04 5.78
C GLU A 77 17.11 5.34 5.05
N THR A 78 16.13 6.03 4.46
CA THR A 78 16.35 7.31 3.77
C THR A 78 16.72 8.43 4.74
N LEU A 79 16.14 8.46 5.95
CA LEU A 79 16.53 9.42 7.00
C LEU A 79 17.96 9.19 7.46
N GLU A 80 18.35 7.94 7.68
CA GLU A 80 19.71 7.59 8.09
C GLU A 80 20.73 8.03 7.02
N ALA A 81 20.43 7.77 5.74
CA ALA A 81 21.27 8.23 4.63
C ALA A 81 21.34 9.76 4.53
N LEU A 82 20.23 10.46 4.82
CA LEU A 82 20.18 11.91 4.86
C LEU A 82 21.06 12.49 5.99
N GLU A 83 21.04 11.89 7.18
CA GLU A 83 21.92 12.32 8.28
C GLU A 83 23.40 12.14 7.93
N GLN A 84 23.75 11.02 7.30
CA GLN A 84 25.12 10.77 6.82
C GLN A 84 25.55 11.77 5.73
N ALA A 85 24.66 12.08 4.78
CA ALA A 85 24.93 13.05 3.73
C ALA A 85 25.10 14.48 4.29
N LYS A 86 24.31 14.87 5.31
CA LYS A 86 24.48 16.14 6.01
C LYS A 86 25.83 16.24 6.71
N ALA A 87 26.32 15.15 7.29
CA ALA A 87 27.64 15.11 7.93
C ALA A 87 28.81 15.26 6.93
N GLN A 88 28.57 14.97 5.64
CA GLN A 88 29.57 15.06 4.57
C GLN A 88 29.45 16.35 3.73
N ASP A 89 28.55 17.28 4.09
CA ASP A 89 28.30 18.57 3.42
C ASP A 89 27.91 18.46 1.92
N GLU A 90 27.42 17.28 1.52
CA GLU A 90 26.99 16.95 0.16
C GLU A 90 25.53 17.44 -0.07
N LEU A 91 25.35 18.77 -0.15
CA LEU A 91 24.04 19.44 -0.28
C LEU A 91 23.14 18.88 -1.41
N GLY A 92 23.74 18.39 -2.50
CA GLY A 92 23.01 17.76 -3.61
C GLY A 92 22.38 16.42 -3.23
N PHE A 93 23.09 15.61 -2.44
CA PHE A 93 22.61 14.32 -1.94
C PHE A 93 21.53 14.53 -0.87
N VAL A 94 21.70 15.53 -0.01
CA VAL A 94 20.73 15.95 1.02
C VAL A 94 19.38 16.31 0.40
N LEU A 95 19.36 17.12 -0.68
CA LEU A 95 18.12 17.50 -1.36
C LEU A 95 17.45 16.33 -2.10
N ALA A 96 18.23 15.39 -2.63
CA ALA A 96 17.71 14.20 -3.29
C ALA A 96 17.05 13.25 -2.27
N SER A 97 17.69 13.01 -1.13
CA SER A 97 17.14 12.17 -0.04
C SER A 97 15.88 12.79 0.58
N ILE A 98 15.83 14.11 0.77
CA ILE A 98 14.60 14.79 1.25
C ILE A 98 13.45 14.64 0.25
N ARG A 99 13.73 14.67 -1.05
CA ARG A 99 12.70 14.47 -2.08
C ARG A 99 12.16 13.04 -2.05
N GLU A 100 13.04 12.05 -1.95
CA GLU A 100 12.65 10.64 -1.83
C GLU A 100 11.82 10.42 -0.56
N GLN A 101 12.21 11.05 0.55
CA GLN A 101 11.48 10.95 1.80
C GLN A 101 10.05 11.47 1.73
N ARG A 102 9.88 12.64 1.10
CA ARG A 102 8.54 13.20 0.89
C ARG A 102 7.68 12.27 0.04
N HIS A 103 8.26 11.60 -0.94
CA HIS A 103 7.56 10.62 -1.77
C HIS A 103 7.15 9.39 -0.97
N ASN A 104 8.02 8.87 -0.10
CA ASN A 104 7.72 7.76 0.80
C ASN A 104 6.57 8.09 1.76
N LEU A 105 6.58 9.28 2.39
CA LEU A 105 5.52 9.72 3.30
C LEU A 105 4.16 9.87 2.61
N GLU A 106 4.17 10.33 1.35
CA GLU A 106 2.96 10.42 0.53
C GLU A 106 2.41 9.02 0.20
N LEU A 107 3.29 8.09 -0.16
CA LEU A 107 2.96 6.69 -0.41
C LEU A 107 2.36 6.01 0.83
N VAL A 108 3.00 6.17 2.00
CA VAL A 108 2.48 5.69 3.30
C VAL A 108 1.06 6.20 3.57
N SER A 109 0.87 7.51 3.43
CA SER A 109 -0.42 8.14 3.75
C SER A 109 -1.55 7.63 2.86
N LYS A 110 -1.26 7.41 1.57
CA LYS A 110 -2.24 6.92 0.60
C LYS A 110 -2.51 5.43 0.73
N ILE A 111 -1.49 4.62 1.06
CA ILE A 111 -1.68 3.20 1.42
C ILE A 111 -2.57 3.08 2.65
N ARG A 112 -2.34 3.88 3.70
CA ARG A 112 -3.21 3.94 4.88
C ARG A 112 -4.65 4.29 4.51
N GLN A 113 -4.85 5.24 3.60
CA GLN A 113 -6.19 5.59 3.12
C GLN A 113 -6.85 4.39 2.41
N ILE A 114 -6.12 3.66 1.57
CA ILE A 114 -6.64 2.45 0.91
C ILE A 114 -7.02 1.38 1.95
N ILE A 115 -6.16 1.15 2.97
CA ILE A 115 -6.44 0.23 4.08
C ILE A 115 -7.67 0.64 4.90
N GLN A 116 -7.89 1.95 5.11
CA GLN A 116 -9.03 2.46 5.88
C GLN A 116 -10.33 2.56 5.08
N THR A 117 -10.25 2.74 3.75
CA THR A 117 -11.43 2.83 2.86
C THR A 117 -11.98 1.44 2.51
N ALA A 118 -11.13 0.43 2.67
CA ALA A 118 -11.51 -0.96 2.74
C ALA A 118 -12.56 -1.17 3.84
N PRO A 119 -13.74 -1.75 3.56
CA PRO A 119 -14.77 -1.94 4.57
C PRO A 119 -14.21 -2.84 5.66
N GLN A 120 -13.86 -2.25 6.80
CA GLN A 120 -13.61 -3.03 8.00
C GLN A 120 -14.92 -3.69 8.37
N VAL A 121 -15.08 -4.94 7.95
CA VAL A 121 -16.13 -5.81 8.45
C VAL A 121 -15.72 -6.13 9.89
N ASN A 122 -15.91 -5.16 10.78
CA ASN A 122 -16.08 -5.44 12.19
C ASN A 122 -17.37 -6.26 12.26
N VAL A 123 -17.21 -7.59 12.24
CA VAL A 123 -18.31 -8.47 12.58
C VAL A 123 -18.54 -8.29 14.07
N ALA A 124 -19.22 -7.19 14.45
CA ALA A 124 -20.05 -7.20 15.62
C ALA A 124 -21.15 -8.21 15.30
N ILE A 125 -20.87 -9.49 15.56
CA ILE A 125 -21.79 -10.58 15.30
C ILE A 125 -23.05 -10.25 16.11
N SER A 126 -24.09 -9.77 15.44
CA SER A 126 -25.39 -9.67 16.11
C SER A 126 -25.78 -11.10 16.51
N PRO A 127 -26.47 -11.29 17.64
CA PRO A 127 -26.85 -12.63 18.10
C PRO A 127 -27.56 -13.47 17.02
N GLN A 128 -28.28 -12.81 16.11
CA GLN A 128 -28.94 -13.45 14.98
C GLN A 128 -27.95 -14.03 13.95
N VAL A 129 -26.87 -13.31 13.64
CA VAL A 129 -25.83 -13.79 12.69
C VAL A 129 -25.04 -14.95 13.29
N GLN A 130 -24.77 -14.92 14.61
CA GLN A 130 -24.11 -16.03 15.30
C GLN A 130 -24.91 -17.32 15.15
N GLN A 131 -26.22 -17.21 15.31
CA GLN A 131 -27.13 -18.35 15.26
C GLN A 131 -27.22 -18.96 13.86
N VAL A 132 -27.28 -18.11 12.82
CA VAL A 132 -27.26 -18.56 11.42
C VAL A 132 -25.95 -19.28 11.07
N ILE A 133 -24.81 -18.78 11.55
CA ILE A 133 -23.50 -19.42 11.32
C ILE A 133 -23.44 -20.78 12.03
N ILE A 134 -23.89 -20.88 13.28
CA ILE A 134 -23.91 -22.13 14.04
C ILE A 134 -24.82 -23.18 13.38
N GLU A 135 -25.98 -22.75 12.88
CA GLU A 135 -26.93 -23.62 12.21
C GLU A 135 -26.41 -24.12 10.85
N ALA A 136 -25.79 -23.24 10.06
CA ALA A 136 -25.17 -23.59 8.78
C ALA A 136 -23.98 -24.56 8.92
N LEU A 137 -23.26 -24.51 10.05
CA LEU A 137 -22.17 -25.44 10.37
C LEU A 137 -22.68 -26.78 10.93
N GLY A 138 -23.97 -26.94 11.20
CA GLY A 138 -24.58 -28.16 11.74
C GLY A 138 -24.24 -29.45 10.97
N PRO A 139 -24.26 -29.47 9.63
CA PRO A 139 -23.91 -30.65 8.83
C PRO A 139 -22.41 -30.97 8.79
N TYR A 140 -21.53 -30.08 9.25
CA TYR A 140 -20.07 -30.17 9.09
C TYR A 140 -19.36 -30.17 10.46
N PRO A 141 -19.30 -31.33 11.16
CA PRO A 141 -18.79 -31.41 12.52
C PRO A 141 -17.31 -31.01 12.63
N ASP A 142 -16.48 -31.35 11.64
CA ASP A 142 -15.05 -30.99 11.64
C ASP A 142 -14.84 -29.47 11.48
N ALA A 143 -15.69 -28.81 10.68
CA ALA A 143 -15.65 -27.36 10.51
C ALA A 143 -16.07 -26.63 11.79
N LYS A 144 -17.02 -27.18 12.54
CA LYS A 144 -17.45 -26.63 13.83
C LYS A 144 -16.33 -26.66 14.87
N LEU A 145 -15.56 -27.75 14.92
CA LEU A 145 -14.40 -27.88 15.80
C LEU A 145 -13.30 -26.89 15.43
N ALA A 146 -12.95 -26.81 14.14
CA ALA A 146 -11.93 -25.87 13.67
C ALA A 146 -12.28 -24.40 13.99
N VAL A 147 -13.55 -24.01 13.84
CA VAL A 147 -14.02 -22.67 14.19
C VAL A 147 -13.99 -22.43 15.71
N ALA A 148 -14.35 -23.43 16.52
CA ALA A 148 -14.30 -23.31 17.99
C ALA A 148 -12.86 -23.14 18.51
N ASP A 149 -11.91 -23.91 17.96
CA ASP A 149 -10.50 -23.81 18.32
C ASP A 149 -9.91 -22.44 17.95
N ALA A 150 -10.25 -21.92 16.76
CA ALA A 150 -9.82 -20.60 16.31
C ALA A 150 -10.39 -19.48 17.20
N LEU A 151 -11.66 -19.57 17.60
CA LEU A 151 -12.29 -18.59 18.50
C LEU A 151 -11.70 -18.64 19.92
N GLY A 152 -11.32 -19.83 20.42
CA GLY A 152 -10.64 -19.98 21.70
C GLY A 152 -9.30 -19.24 21.76
N GLN A 153 -8.50 -19.31 20.69
CA GLN A 153 -7.21 -18.64 20.59
C GLN A 153 -7.34 -17.11 20.55
N VAL A 154 -8.42 -16.58 19.94
CA VAL A 154 -8.72 -15.14 19.93
C VAL A 154 -9.10 -14.64 21.33
N GLY A 155 -9.81 -15.46 22.11
CA GLY A 155 -10.17 -15.12 23.50
C GLY A 155 -8.97 -15.10 24.46
N GLU A 156 -8.00 -16.00 24.28
CA GLU A 156 -6.77 -16.05 25.09
C GLU A 156 -5.82 -14.88 24.77
N ALA A 157 -5.75 -14.47 23.51
CA ALA A 157 -4.95 -13.31 23.08
C ALA A 157 -5.51 -11.98 23.62
N ALA A 158 -6.83 -11.86 23.82
CA ALA A 158 -7.48 -10.67 24.34
C ALA A 158 -7.45 -10.55 25.89
N GLY A 159 -7.12 -11.65 26.60
CA GLY A 159 -7.08 -11.70 28.08
C GLY A 159 -5.69 -11.48 28.71
N SER A 160 -4.65 -11.25 27.91
CA SER A 160 -3.26 -11.12 28.36
C SER A 160 -2.69 -9.70 28.21
N SER A 161 -3.55 -8.67 28.24
CA SER A 161 -3.16 -7.25 28.22
C SER A 161 -3.82 -6.48 29.37
#